data_AF-A0A0V8JD66-F1
#
_entry.id   AF-A0A0V8JD66-F1
#
_cell.length_a   1.000
_cell.length_b   1.000
_cell.length_c   1.000
_cell.angle_alpha   90.00
_cell.angle_beta   90.00
_cell.angle_gamma   90.00
#
_symmetry.space_group_name_H-M   'P 1'
#
loop_
_entity.id
_entity.type
_entity.pdbx_description
1 polymer ?
#
loop_
_entity_poly.entity_id
_entity_poly.type
_entity_poly.pdbx_seq_one_letter_code
_entity_poly.pdbx_strand_id
1 'polypeptide(L)'
;MSNLAYQTQRQQQEPKQTYVQQPQAQPRVRTSRVTKGEKILWSFASLLLIAGAILMVSNYASIYKVNASIQSVERSISYENKVVDDLKLQVTELSAPNRILKIAKEKLGMTLNDKNVKVLEN
;
A
#
# COMPACT_ATOMS: atom_id res chain seq x y z
N MET A 1 89.40 -32.85 37.96
CA MET A 1 88.12 -32.43 37.35
C MET A 1 88.37 -32.19 35.88
N SER A 2 88.04 -33.20 35.08
CA SER A 2 88.31 -33.30 33.65
C SER A 2 87.14 -32.74 32.84
N ASN A 3 87.38 -31.72 32.02
CA ASN A 3 86.75 -31.65 30.71
C ASN A 3 87.63 -30.78 29.80
N LEU A 4 88.56 -31.44 29.10
CA LEU A 4 89.35 -30.85 28.01
C LEU A 4 88.75 -31.30 26.67
N ALA A 5 88.58 -30.30 25.81
CA ALA A 5 88.76 -30.28 24.35
C ALA A 5 88.17 -31.45 23.52
N TYR A 6 87.16 -31.20 22.69
CA TYR A 6 87.24 -30.70 21.30
C TYR A 6 87.71 -31.74 20.29
N GLN A 7 87.18 -31.63 19.07
CA GLN A 7 87.51 -32.39 17.85
C GLN A 7 86.99 -33.83 17.84
N THR A 8 86.56 -34.44 16.73
CA THR A 8 86.23 -34.03 15.37
C THR A 8 85.86 -35.33 14.68
N GLN A 9 84.84 -35.36 13.81
CA GLN A 9 85.01 -36.03 12.53
C GLN A 9 83.91 -35.59 11.56
N ARG A 10 84.34 -34.88 10.51
CA ARG A 10 83.63 -34.90 9.24
C ARG A 10 83.91 -36.24 8.56
N GLN A 11 82.88 -36.86 7.99
CA GLN A 11 82.96 -37.76 6.84
C GLN A 11 81.65 -37.55 6.05
N GLN A 12 81.69 -36.77 4.97
CA GLN A 12 81.84 -37.21 3.56
C GLN A 12 80.64 -38.06 3.09
N GLN A 13 79.74 -37.49 2.28
CA GLN A 13 79.53 -37.75 0.82
C GLN A 13 78.84 -39.12 0.57
N GLU A 14 77.74 -39.33 -0.17
CA GLU A 14 77.11 -38.66 -1.33
C GLU A 14 75.65 -39.24 -1.55
N PRO A 15 74.87 -38.87 -2.59
CA PRO A 15 73.41 -38.70 -2.51
C PRO A 15 72.58 -39.98 -2.66
N LYS A 16 71.51 -40.13 -1.87
CA LYS A 16 70.40 -41.03 -2.19
C LYS A 16 69.14 -40.21 -2.47
N GLN A 17 68.71 -40.27 -3.73
CA GLN A 17 67.41 -39.83 -4.17
C GLN A 17 66.34 -40.60 -3.39
N THR A 18 65.52 -39.89 -2.62
CA THR A 18 64.28 -40.45 -2.08
C THR A 18 63.11 -39.61 -2.57
N TYR A 19 62.36 -40.27 -3.43
CA TYR A 19 61.07 -39.96 -4.02
C TYR A 19 60.16 -39.07 -3.17
N VAL A 20 59.70 -38.02 -3.85
CA VAL A 20 58.47 -37.26 -3.69
C VAL A 20 57.38 -37.91 -2.82
N GLN A 21 56.98 -37.20 -1.77
CA GLN A 21 55.55 -37.03 -1.47
C GLN A 21 55.25 -35.54 -1.56
N GLN A 22 54.67 -35.14 -2.70
CA GLN A 22 54.08 -33.82 -2.83
C GLN A 22 52.99 -33.69 -1.75
N PRO A 23 52.91 -32.56 -1.03
CA PRO A 23 51.74 -32.28 -0.23
C PRO A 23 50.55 -32.33 -1.18
N GLN A 24 49.61 -33.25 -0.94
CA GLN A 24 48.33 -33.20 -1.65
C GLN A 24 47.75 -31.82 -1.36
N ALA A 25 47.79 -30.95 -2.36
CA ALA A 25 47.20 -29.64 -2.29
C ALA A 25 45.70 -29.88 -2.08
N GLN A 26 45.26 -29.78 -0.83
CA GLN A 26 43.83 -29.68 -0.54
C GLN A 26 43.30 -28.58 -1.46
N PRO A 27 42.24 -28.83 -2.25
CA PRO A 27 41.68 -27.80 -3.10
C PRO A 27 41.24 -26.69 -2.16
N ARG A 28 41.99 -25.58 -2.13
CA ARG A 28 41.59 -24.36 -1.45
C ARG A 28 40.24 -24.01 -2.05
N VAL A 29 39.17 -24.27 -1.31
CA VAL A 29 37.85 -23.72 -1.58
C VAL A 29 38.06 -22.23 -1.67
N ARG A 30 38.10 -21.72 -2.90
CA ARG A 30 38.14 -20.29 -3.16
C ARG A 30 36.79 -19.78 -2.67
N THR A 31 36.77 -19.25 -1.45
CA THR A 31 35.67 -18.41 -0.98
C THR A 31 35.69 -17.17 -1.86
N SER A 32 35.04 -17.30 -3.02
CA SER A 32 34.87 -16.19 -3.96
C SER A 32 34.06 -15.13 -3.22
N ARG A 33 34.77 -14.14 -2.70
CA ARG A 33 34.19 -12.92 -2.12
C ARG A 33 33.52 -12.19 -3.27
N VAL A 34 32.24 -12.51 -3.49
CA VAL A 34 31.29 -11.85 -4.40
C VAL A 34 31.85 -11.60 -5.80
N THR A 35 31.49 -12.48 -6.73
CA THR A 35 31.95 -12.39 -8.12
C THR A 35 31.48 -11.08 -8.75
N LYS A 36 32.29 -10.43 -9.62
CA LYS A 36 31.97 -9.09 -10.17
C LYS A 36 30.58 -9.00 -10.83
N GLY A 37 30.11 -10.09 -11.45
CA GLY A 37 28.77 -10.18 -12.02
C GLY A 37 27.64 -10.19 -10.98
N GLU A 38 27.88 -10.75 -9.80
CA GLU A 38 26.90 -10.77 -8.71
C GLU A 38 26.63 -9.36 -8.18
N LYS A 39 27.65 -8.51 -8.06
CA LYS A 39 27.47 -7.07 -7.72
C LYS A 39 26.57 -6.34 -8.72
N ILE A 40 26.72 -6.64 -10.01
CA ILE A 40 25.90 -6.03 -11.07
C ILE A 40 24.45 -6.52 -10.94
N LEU A 41 24.24 -7.82 -10.71
CA LEU A 41 22.91 -8.40 -10.53
C LEU A 41 22.19 -7.77 -9.33
N TRP A 42 22.88 -7.60 -8.19
CA TRP A 42 22.33 -6.93 -7.01
C TRP A 42 22.01 -5.46 -7.27
N SER A 43 22.88 -4.73 -7.99
CA SER A 43 22.60 -3.33 -8.36
C SER A 43 21.37 -3.21 -9.25
N PHE A 44 21.22 -4.12 -10.23
CA PHE A 44 20.10 -4.12 -11.15
C PHE A 44 18.79 -4.52 -10.45
N ALA A 45 18.84 -5.54 -9.59
CA ALA A 45 17.71 -5.95 -8.75
C ALA A 45 17.27 -4.82 -7.81
N SER A 46 18.21 -4.10 -7.20
CA SER A 46 17.93 -2.94 -6.35
C SER A 46 17.26 -1.81 -7.14
N LEU A 47 17.75 -1.54 -8.35
CA LEU A 47 17.18 -0.50 -9.21
C LEU A 47 15.76 -0.84 -9.66
N LEU A 48 15.49 -2.09 -10.02
CA LEU A 48 14.14 -2.57 -10.34
C LEU A 48 13.19 -2.50 -9.14
N LEU A 49 13.68 -2.84 -7.93
CA LEU A 49 12.90 -2.71 -6.71
C LEU A 49 12.50 -1.26 -6.44
N ILE A 50 13.46 -0.32 -6.57
CA ILE A 50 13.21 1.11 -6.37
C ILE A 50 12.22 1.62 -7.43
N ALA A 51 12.41 1.27 -8.70
CA ALA A 51 11.49 1.64 -9.77
C ALA A 51 10.06 1.10 -9.53
N GLY A 52 9.93 -0.16 -9.11
CA GLY A 52 8.66 -0.77 -8.74
C GLY A 52 8.00 -0.06 -7.56
N ALA A 53 8.77 0.30 -6.52
CA ALA A 53 8.27 1.06 -5.38
C ALA A 53 7.78 2.46 -5.79
N ILE A 54 8.51 3.17 -6.64
CA ILE A 54 8.10 4.48 -7.15
C ILE A 54 6.79 4.39 -7.94
N LEU A 55 6.63 3.38 -8.81
CA LEU A 55 5.40 3.16 -9.55
C LEU A 55 4.22 2.82 -8.63
N MET A 56 4.46 1.99 -7.62
CA MET A 56 3.45 1.61 -6.62
C MET A 56 2.98 2.83 -5.81
N VAL A 57 3.91 3.66 -5.34
CA VAL A 57 3.61 4.90 -4.60
C VAL A 57 2.92 5.94 -5.50
N SER A 58 3.35 6.07 -6.76
CA SER A 58 2.73 6.99 -7.73
C SER A 58 1.28 6.60 -8.03
N ASN A 59 0.99 5.30 -8.12
CA ASN A 59 -0.37 4.80 -8.24
C ASN A 59 -1.19 5.04 -6.96
N TYR A 60 -0.56 4.97 -5.79
CA TYR A 60 -1.20 5.27 -4.51
C TYR A 60 -1.69 6.72 -4.41
N ALA A 61 -0.96 7.68 -5.00
CA ALA A 61 -1.39 9.08 -5.06
C ALA A 61 -2.66 9.25 -5.93
N SER A 62 -2.82 8.44 -6.97
CA SER A 62 -4.05 8.41 -7.78
C SER A 62 -5.22 7.82 -6.99
N ILE A 63 -4.99 6.72 -6.27
CA ILE A 63 -6.01 6.07 -5.41
C ILE A 63 -6.49 7.01 -4.31
N TYR A 64 -5.59 7.76 -3.66
CA TYR A 64 -5.98 8.70 -2.61
C TYR A 64 -6.80 9.88 -3.15
N LYS A 65 -6.43 10.41 -4.32
CA LYS A 65 -7.20 11.46 -4.99
C LYS A 65 -8.59 10.97 -5.42
N VAL A 66 -8.68 9.75 -5.93
CA VAL A 66 -9.96 9.13 -6.30
C VAL A 66 -10.85 8.91 -5.08
N ASN A 67 -10.30 8.37 -3.98
CA ASN A 67 -11.06 8.18 -2.74
C ASN A 67 -11.53 9.51 -2.13
N ALA A 68 -10.70 10.56 -2.16
CA ALA A 68 -11.10 11.89 -1.72
C ALA A 68 -12.19 12.49 -2.63
N SER A 69 -12.09 12.28 -3.94
CA SER A 69 -13.13 12.70 -4.90
C SER A 69 -14.44 11.99 -4.64
N ILE A 70 -14.43 10.67 -4.40
CA ILE A 70 -15.62 9.89 -4.05
C ILE A 70 -16.28 10.45 -2.80
N GLN A 71 -15.52 10.68 -1.72
CA GLN A 71 -16.06 11.27 -0.49
C GLN A 71 -16.65 12.67 -0.71
N SER A 72 -16.06 13.48 -1.59
CA SER A 72 -16.61 14.81 -1.89
C SER A 72 -17.93 14.75 -2.67
N VAL A 73 -18.03 13.80 -3.61
CA VAL A 73 -19.25 13.57 -4.40
C VAL A 73 -20.35 12.99 -3.53
N GLU A 74 -20.05 12.02 -2.66
CA GLU A 74 -21.02 11.46 -1.71
C GLU A 74 -21.58 12.53 -0.75
N ARG A 75 -20.73 13.44 -0.27
CA ARG A 75 -21.18 14.58 0.56
C ARG A 75 -22.10 15.52 -0.22
N SER A 76 -21.79 15.77 -1.48
CA SER A 76 -22.63 16.62 -2.34
C SER A 76 -23.99 15.98 -2.59
N ILE A 77 -24.03 14.70 -2.92
CA ILE A 77 -25.26 13.92 -3.09
C ILE A 77 -26.08 13.89 -1.79
N SER A 78 -25.44 13.71 -0.64
CA SER A 78 -26.13 13.72 0.66
C SER A 78 -26.75 15.09 0.97
N TYR A 79 -26.05 16.18 0.63
CA TYR A 79 -26.58 17.53 0.78
C TYR A 79 -27.78 17.77 -0.15
N GLU A 80 -27.66 17.42 -1.43
CA GLU A 80 -28.74 17.57 -2.41
C GLU A 80 -29.98 16.75 -2.01
N ASN A 81 -29.81 15.51 -1.54
CA ASN A 81 -30.92 14.70 -1.03
C ASN A 81 -31.63 15.35 0.15
N LYS A 82 -30.89 15.95 1.10
CA LYS A 82 -31.51 16.68 2.21
C LYS A 82 -32.34 17.87 1.74
N VAL A 83 -31.85 18.62 0.75
CA VAL A 83 -32.59 19.74 0.17
C VAL A 83 -33.87 19.22 -0.51
N VAL A 84 -33.80 18.13 -1.25
CA VAL A 84 -34.98 17.51 -1.87
C VAL A 84 -35.98 17.04 -0.83
N ASP A 85 -35.53 16.38 0.24
CA ASP A 85 -36.42 15.90 1.30
C ASP A 85 -37.07 17.05 2.05
N ASP A 86 -36.34 18.14 2.32
CA ASP A 86 -36.90 19.36 2.92
C ASP A 86 -37.95 20.01 2.01
N LEU A 87 -37.67 20.14 0.71
CA LEU A 87 -38.66 20.65 -0.25
C LEU A 87 -39.90 19.76 -0.32
N LYS A 88 -39.73 18.43 -0.30
CA LYS A 88 -40.86 17.49 -0.25
C LYS A 88 -41.68 17.68 1.02
N LEU A 89 -41.03 17.83 2.17
CA LEU A 89 -41.71 18.10 3.44
C LEU A 89 -42.51 19.40 3.36
N GLN A 90 -41.90 20.48 2.85
CA GLN A 90 -42.60 21.76 2.64
C GLN A 90 -43.81 21.60 1.71
N VAL A 91 -43.69 20.87 0.61
CA VAL A 91 -44.81 20.59 -0.30
C VAL A 91 -45.91 19.81 0.41
N THR A 92 -45.57 18.79 1.20
CA THR A 92 -46.53 18.00 1.98
C THR A 92 -47.24 18.87 3.02
N GLU A 93 -46.52 19.71 3.75
CA GLU A 93 -47.10 20.62 4.74
C GLU A 93 -47.99 21.69 4.10
N LEU A 94 -47.55 22.27 2.99
CA LEU A 94 -48.30 23.29 2.25
C LEU A 94 -49.56 22.70 1.60
N SER A 95 -49.46 21.48 1.08
CA SER A 95 -50.56 20.73 0.45
C SER A 95 -51.44 20.01 1.46
N ALA A 96 -51.12 20.07 2.75
CA ALA A 96 -51.89 19.41 3.79
C ALA A 96 -53.35 19.91 3.75
N PRO A 97 -54.34 19.01 3.59
CA PRO A 97 -55.75 19.38 3.45
C PRO A 97 -56.24 20.25 4.61
N ASN A 98 -55.79 19.94 5.83
CA ASN A 98 -56.12 20.69 7.05
C ASN A 98 -55.67 22.16 6.95
N ARG A 99 -54.48 22.42 6.40
CA ARG A 99 -53.96 23.79 6.22
C ARG A 99 -54.78 24.54 5.17
N ILE A 100 -55.09 23.88 4.05
CA ILE A 100 -55.90 24.46 2.97
C ILE A 100 -57.30 24.81 3.50
N LEU A 101 -57.94 23.90 4.21
CA LEU A 101 -59.26 24.10 4.84
C LEU A 101 -59.24 25.23 5.86
N LYS A 102 -58.17 25.33 6.67
CA LYS A 102 -57.99 26.42 7.63
C LYS A 102 -57.89 27.78 6.93
N ILE A 103 -57.07 27.90 5.89
CA ILE A 103 -56.94 29.14 5.10
C ILE A 103 -58.27 29.50 4.43
N ALA A 104 -58.97 28.52 3.84
CA ALA A 104 -60.25 28.72 3.18
C ALA A 104 -61.32 29.25 4.15
N LYS A 105 -61.41 28.69 5.36
CA LYS A 105 -62.39 29.13 6.38
C LYS A 105 -62.01 30.46 7.01
N GLU A 106 -60.77 30.62 7.46
CA GLU A 106 -60.35 31.77 8.27
C GLU A 106 -60.04 33.02 7.44
N LYS A 107 -59.40 32.86 6.28
CA LYS A 107 -58.94 34.00 5.46
C LYS A 107 -59.90 34.34 4.31
N LEU A 108 -60.59 33.34 3.78
CA LEU A 108 -61.45 33.49 2.60
C LEU A 108 -62.95 33.39 2.95
N GLY A 109 -63.30 33.06 4.20
CA GLY A 109 -64.68 32.95 4.65
C GLY A 109 -65.48 31.82 3.98
N MET A 110 -64.81 30.86 3.36
CA MET A 110 -65.45 29.76 2.62
C MET A 110 -65.92 28.67 3.60
N THR A 111 -67.12 28.16 3.37
CA THR A 111 -67.70 27.04 4.14
C THR A 111 -67.69 25.76 3.33
N LEU A 112 -67.49 24.62 4.00
CA LEU A 112 -67.48 23.33 3.33
C LEU A 112 -68.93 22.92 3.04
N ASN A 113 -69.24 22.60 1.78
CA ASN A 113 -70.56 22.09 1.41
C ASN A 113 -70.48 20.56 1.31
N ASP A 114 -70.91 19.88 2.37
CA ASP A 114 -70.81 18.42 2.53
C ASP A 114 -71.57 17.65 1.44
N LYS A 115 -72.49 18.29 0.70
CA LYS A 115 -73.24 17.67 -0.40
C LYS A 115 -72.43 17.48 -1.69
N ASN A 116 -71.27 18.14 -1.83
CA ASN A 116 -70.43 18.10 -3.03
C ASN A 116 -68.99 17.63 -2.73
N VAL A 117 -68.78 16.86 -1.67
CA VAL A 117 -67.47 16.29 -1.34
C VAL A 117 -67.25 15.02 -2.17
N LYS A 118 -66.23 15.02 -3.04
CA LYS A 118 -65.79 13.82 -3.77
C LYS A 118 -64.55 13.26 -3.09
N VAL A 119 -64.70 12.12 -2.42
CA VAL A 119 -63.57 11.39 -1.83
C VAL A 119 -62.81 10.72 -2.97
N LEU A 120 -61.53 11.05 -3.12
CA LEU A 120 -60.62 10.36 -4.03
C LEU A 120 -59.87 9.32 -3.19
N GLU A 121 -60.23 8.05 -3.35
CA GLU A 121 -59.41 6.92 -2.87
C GLU A 121 -58.15 6.88 -3.77
N ASN A 122 -56.98 6.75 -3.15
CA ASN A 122 -55.68 6.78 -3.83
C ASN A 122 -54.95 5.46 -3.62
#